data_AF-A0A6G4X9E4-F1
#
_entry.id   AF-A0A6G4X9E4-F1
#
_cell.length_a   1.000
_cell.length_b   1.000
_cell.length_c   1.000
_cell.angle_alpha   90.00
_cell.angle_beta   90.00
_cell.angle_gamma   90.00
#
_symmetry.space_group_name_H-M   'P 1'
#
loop_
_entity.id
_entity.type
_entity.pdbx_description
1 polymer ?
#
loop_
_entity_poly.entity_id
_entity_poly.type
_entity_poly.pdbx_seq_one_letter_code
_entity_poly.pdbx_strand_id
1 'polypeptide(L)'
;MKRLLISAAACAALALTVTSCSDDESPKDEATQAASELCSDLSELKADNAKLKALDASATKEQFQDAYNDVVDDWDDVSEHLNELDSAKKDAVQGAADDLKQAYGDLPGDTTGAQGVAKLKPQIEKLDETVAAASTGLKCP
;
A
#
# COMPACT_ATOMS: atom_id res chain seq x y z
N MET A 1 -0.69 -24.64 69.60
CA MET A 1 0.47 -25.55 69.75
C MET A 1 0.33 -26.71 68.77
N LYS A 2 1.45 -27.16 68.17
CA LYS A 2 1.65 -28.12 67.05
C LYS A 2 1.39 -27.50 65.66
N ARG A 3 2.42 -27.00 64.94
CA ARG A 3 3.51 -27.70 64.18
C ARG A 3 2.91 -28.54 63.04
N LEU A 4 2.91 -28.02 61.81
CA LEU A 4 3.90 -28.24 60.73
C LEU A 4 4.11 -29.74 60.44
N LEU A 5 3.98 -30.17 59.18
CA LEU A 5 5.08 -30.67 58.33
C LEU A 5 4.57 -31.20 56.96
N ILE A 6 5.16 -30.62 55.90
CA ILE A 6 5.75 -31.25 54.70
C ILE A 6 4.83 -31.95 53.68
N SER A 7 4.79 -31.43 52.46
CA SER A 7 5.36 -32.08 51.25
C SER A 7 5.13 -31.21 50.00
N ALA A 8 6.07 -30.31 49.71
CA ALA A 8 6.19 -29.67 48.40
C ALA A 8 7.31 -30.41 47.63
N ALA A 9 6.92 -31.23 46.67
CA ALA A 9 7.84 -31.88 45.74
C ALA A 9 8.10 -30.93 44.57
N ALA A 10 9.33 -30.39 44.54
CA ALA A 10 9.86 -29.63 43.42
C ALA A 10 10.46 -30.59 42.38
N CYS A 11 9.99 -30.48 41.15
CA CYS A 11 10.54 -31.04 39.91
C CYS A 11 10.11 -30.03 38.82
N ALA A 12 10.92 -29.58 37.87
CA ALA A 12 12.31 -29.80 37.54
C ALA A 12 12.77 -28.57 36.76
N ALA A 13 14.06 -28.26 36.83
CA ALA A 13 14.69 -27.26 35.98
C ALA A 13 14.72 -27.75 34.52
N LEU A 14 14.33 -26.89 33.58
CA LEU A 14 14.79 -26.95 32.20
C LEU A 14 15.24 -25.54 31.80
N ALA A 15 16.55 -25.32 31.89
CA ALA A 15 17.21 -24.29 31.12
C ALA A 15 17.31 -24.79 29.68
N LEU A 16 16.64 -24.10 28.76
CA LEU A 16 16.94 -24.17 27.33
C LEU A 16 17.28 -22.74 26.88
N THR A 17 18.58 -22.47 26.88
CA THR A 17 19.20 -21.39 26.11
C THR A 17 19.10 -21.77 24.64
N VAL A 18 18.20 -21.12 23.91
CA VAL A 18 18.33 -20.95 22.46
C VAL A 18 18.40 -19.46 22.18
N THR A 19 19.62 -19.03 21.87
CA THR A 19 19.86 -17.84 21.07
C THR A 19 19.70 -18.31 19.63
N SER A 20 18.54 -18.02 19.05
CA SER A 20 18.36 -17.91 17.61
C SER A 20 17.20 -16.93 17.40
N CYS A 21 17.48 -15.80 16.74
CA CYS A 21 16.43 -14.99 16.14
C CYS A 21 15.66 -15.91 15.19
N SER A 22 14.44 -16.24 15.56
CA SER A 22 13.47 -16.84 14.66
C SER A 22 12.32 -15.87 14.72
N ASP A 23 12.07 -15.19 13.60
CA ASP A 23 10.87 -14.40 13.36
C ASP A 23 9.67 -15.33 13.58
N ASP A 24 9.16 -15.30 14.81
CA ASP A 24 8.06 -16.11 15.31
C ASP A 24 6.80 -15.24 15.24
N GLU A 25 6.57 -14.61 14.08
CA GLU A 25 5.34 -13.88 13.81
C GLU A 25 4.25 -14.91 13.54
N SER A 26 3.15 -14.83 14.29
CA SER A 26 2.03 -15.72 14.03
C SER A 26 1.36 -15.31 12.71
N PRO A 27 0.68 -16.20 11.98
CA PRO A 27 -0.01 -15.84 10.74
C PRO A 27 -1.03 -14.69 10.87
N LYS A 28 -1.46 -14.35 12.11
CA LYS A 28 -2.32 -13.21 12.38
C LYS A 28 -1.55 -11.89 12.47
N ASP A 29 -0.30 -11.94 12.93
CA ASP A 29 0.58 -10.78 13.03
C ASP A 29 1.03 -10.38 11.61
N GLU A 30 1.43 -11.36 10.78
CA GLU A 30 1.77 -11.15 9.36
C GLU A 30 0.62 -10.53 8.56
N ALA A 31 -0.60 -11.06 8.67
CA ALA A 31 -1.77 -10.50 7.97
C ALA A 31 -2.13 -9.09 8.45
N THR A 32 -1.85 -8.77 9.72
CA THR A 32 -2.07 -7.41 10.25
C THR A 32 -1.02 -6.45 9.73
N GLN A 33 0.23 -6.90 9.59
CA GLN A 33 1.32 -6.13 9.02
C GLN A 33 1.08 -5.85 7.53
N ALA A 34 0.79 -6.86 6.72
CA ALA A 34 0.53 -6.69 5.29
C ALA A 34 -0.64 -5.73 5.02
N ALA A 35 -1.70 -5.78 5.85
CA ALA A 35 -2.80 -4.83 5.75
C ALA A 35 -2.38 -3.39 6.13
N SER A 36 -1.46 -3.24 7.08
CA SER A 36 -0.90 -1.93 7.45
C SER A 36 0.02 -1.37 6.37
N GLU A 37 0.86 -2.21 5.76
CA GLU A 37 1.73 -1.86 4.64
C GLU A 37 0.90 -1.41 3.45
N LEU A 38 -0.11 -2.19 3.05
CA LEU A 38 -1.03 -1.80 2.00
C LEU A 38 -1.75 -0.46 2.29
N CYS A 39 -2.09 -0.17 3.55
CA CYS A 39 -2.66 1.12 3.90
C CYS A 39 -1.67 2.29 3.74
N SER A 40 -0.39 2.07 3.99
CA SER A 40 0.68 3.03 3.71
C SER A 40 0.81 3.27 2.21
N ASP A 41 0.94 2.20 1.44
CA ASP A 41 1.14 2.26 -0.01
C ASP A 41 -0.05 2.93 -0.71
N LEU A 42 -1.29 2.61 -0.30
CA LEU A 42 -2.49 3.27 -0.83
C LEU A 42 -2.52 4.77 -0.47
N SER A 43 -1.96 5.16 0.67
CA SER A 43 -1.87 6.58 1.06
C SER A 43 -0.83 7.32 0.24
N GLU A 44 0.31 6.71 -0.04
CA GLU A 44 1.38 7.25 -0.88
C GLU A 44 0.88 7.39 -2.33
N LEU A 45 0.34 6.33 -2.91
CA LEU A 45 -0.29 6.35 -4.24
C LEU A 45 -1.35 7.44 -4.37
N LYS A 46 -2.17 7.63 -3.33
CA LYS A 46 -3.18 8.70 -3.31
C LYS A 46 -2.54 10.09 -3.29
N ALA A 47 -1.50 10.28 -2.48
CA ALA A 47 -0.80 11.55 -2.38
C ALA A 47 -0.16 11.92 -3.72
N ASP A 48 0.44 10.95 -4.41
CA ASP A 48 1.21 11.23 -5.62
C ASP A 48 0.30 11.35 -6.84
N ASN A 49 -0.81 10.61 -6.86
CA ASN A 49 -1.89 10.85 -7.82
C ASN A 49 -2.53 12.24 -7.62
N ALA A 50 -2.61 12.73 -6.38
CA ALA A 50 -3.04 14.10 -6.11
C ALA A 50 -2.01 15.16 -6.56
N LYS A 51 -0.70 14.89 -6.42
CA LYS A 51 0.37 15.75 -6.96
C LYS A 51 0.27 15.85 -8.48
N LEU A 52 0.13 14.71 -9.16
CA LEU A 52 -0.07 14.63 -10.61
C LEU A 52 -1.32 15.44 -11.04
N LYS A 53 -2.43 15.29 -10.31
CA LYS A 53 -3.67 16.05 -10.54
C LYS A 53 -3.50 17.56 -10.33
N ALA A 54 -2.63 17.97 -9.41
CA ALA A 54 -2.44 19.37 -9.02
C ALA A 54 -1.52 20.16 -9.96
N LEU A 55 -0.87 19.49 -10.91
CA LEU A 55 -0.09 20.15 -11.96
C LEU A 55 -0.97 21.11 -12.77
N ASP A 56 -0.45 22.30 -13.03
CA ASP A 56 -1.20 23.40 -13.63
C ASP A 56 -0.74 23.72 -15.07
N ALA A 57 -1.26 24.83 -15.61
CA ALA A 57 -0.96 25.28 -16.97
C ALA A 57 0.53 25.62 -17.22
N SER A 58 1.32 25.80 -16.16
CA SER A 58 2.76 26.07 -16.23
C SER A 58 3.63 24.80 -16.15
N ALA A 59 3.02 23.64 -15.89
CA ALA A 59 3.74 22.38 -15.74
C ALA A 59 4.52 22.02 -17.02
N THR A 60 5.82 21.77 -16.84
CA THR A 60 6.68 21.27 -17.93
C THR A 60 6.39 19.79 -18.20
N LYS A 61 6.90 19.30 -19.32
CA LYS A 61 6.79 17.88 -19.67
C LYS A 61 7.51 17.01 -18.62
N GLU A 62 8.68 17.46 -18.15
CA GLU A 62 9.47 16.76 -17.14
C GLU A 62 8.71 16.67 -15.82
N GLN A 63 8.12 17.77 -15.32
CA GLN A 63 7.33 17.75 -14.09
C GLN A 63 6.13 16.79 -14.16
N PHE A 64 5.50 16.71 -15.33
CA PHE A 64 4.41 15.76 -15.56
C PHE A 64 4.90 14.31 -15.61
N GLN A 65 6.03 14.07 -16.28
CA GLN A 65 6.64 12.74 -16.34
C GLN A 65 7.10 12.27 -14.95
N ASP A 66 7.75 13.13 -14.18
CA ASP A 66 8.22 12.83 -12.82
C ASP A 66 7.02 12.50 -11.92
N ALA A 67 5.99 13.36 -11.88
CA ALA A 67 4.80 13.11 -11.08
C ALA A 67 4.02 11.85 -11.52
N TYR A 68 4.05 11.49 -12.80
CA TYR A 68 3.46 10.25 -13.27
C TYR A 68 4.30 9.02 -12.87
N ASN A 69 5.64 9.12 -12.93
CA ASN A 69 6.51 8.04 -12.48
C ASN A 69 6.34 7.78 -10.99
N ASP A 70 6.22 8.83 -10.17
CA ASP A 70 5.93 8.68 -8.73
C ASP A 70 4.64 7.85 -8.50
N VAL A 71 3.58 8.11 -9.29
CA VAL A 71 2.34 7.30 -9.24
C VAL A 71 2.56 5.85 -9.66
N VAL A 72 3.44 5.59 -10.62
CA VAL A 72 3.75 4.23 -11.09
C VAL A 72 4.58 3.48 -10.04
N ASP A 73 5.54 4.14 -9.42
CA ASP A 73 6.39 3.56 -8.39
C ASP A 73 5.53 3.19 -7.16
N ASP A 74 4.68 4.11 -6.67
CA ASP A 74 3.76 3.83 -5.56
C ASP A 74 2.71 2.75 -5.93
N TRP A 75 2.34 2.65 -7.21
CA TRP A 75 1.46 1.58 -7.68
C TRP A 75 2.15 0.22 -7.64
N ASP A 76 3.43 0.15 -7.99
CA ASP A 76 4.20 -1.10 -7.92
C ASP A 76 4.24 -1.59 -6.47
N ASP A 77 4.46 -0.70 -5.50
CA ASP A 77 4.41 -1.02 -4.06
C ASP A 77 3.03 -1.52 -3.61
N VAL A 78 1.94 -0.81 -3.97
CA VAL A 78 0.56 -1.27 -3.71
C VAL A 78 0.34 -2.67 -4.27
N SER A 79 0.85 -2.93 -5.49
CA SER A 79 0.62 -4.19 -6.21
C SER A 79 1.21 -5.41 -5.50
N GLU A 80 2.26 -5.23 -4.71
CA GLU A 80 2.88 -6.29 -3.89
C GLU A 80 1.94 -6.76 -2.77
N HIS A 81 1.15 -5.84 -2.21
CA HIS A 81 0.28 -6.09 -1.04
C HIS A 81 -1.22 -6.21 -1.38
N LEU A 82 -1.63 -6.11 -2.66
CA LEU A 82 -3.04 -6.16 -3.09
C LEU A 82 -3.83 -7.40 -2.65
N ASN A 83 -3.17 -8.49 -2.24
CA ASN A 83 -3.84 -9.71 -1.82
C ASN A 83 -4.63 -9.55 -0.50
N GLU A 84 -4.39 -8.47 0.25
CA GLU A 84 -5.18 -8.12 1.44
C GLU A 84 -6.56 -7.54 1.08
N LEU A 85 -6.78 -7.15 -0.17
CA LEU A 85 -8.10 -6.74 -0.67
C LEU A 85 -8.95 -7.95 -1.06
N ASP A 86 -10.27 -7.79 -0.93
CA ASP A 86 -11.18 -8.68 -1.65
C ASP A 86 -10.99 -8.54 -3.16
N SER A 87 -11.29 -9.63 -3.90
CA SER A 87 -11.06 -9.70 -5.34
C SER A 87 -11.69 -8.54 -6.12
N ALA A 88 -12.87 -8.07 -5.73
CA ALA A 88 -13.55 -7.00 -6.46
C ALA A 88 -12.84 -5.66 -6.27
N LYS A 89 -12.34 -5.37 -5.06
CA LYS A 89 -11.53 -4.17 -4.80
C LYS A 89 -10.16 -4.26 -5.47
N LYS A 90 -9.50 -5.41 -5.39
CA LYS A 90 -8.22 -5.67 -6.06
C LYS A 90 -8.33 -5.40 -7.56
N ASP A 91 -9.31 -6.03 -8.23
CA ASP A 91 -9.53 -5.87 -9.67
C ASP A 91 -9.85 -4.42 -10.03
N ALA A 92 -10.59 -3.70 -9.17
CA ALA A 92 -10.91 -2.30 -9.41
C ALA A 92 -9.67 -1.41 -9.33
N VAL A 93 -8.84 -1.53 -8.28
CA VAL A 93 -7.61 -0.72 -8.14
C VAL A 93 -6.65 -1.02 -9.29
N GLN A 94 -6.44 -2.29 -9.59
CA GLN A 94 -5.59 -2.71 -10.71
C GLN A 94 -6.09 -2.18 -12.05
N GLY A 95 -7.39 -2.30 -12.33
CA GLY A 95 -7.97 -1.75 -13.55
C GLY A 95 -7.80 -0.24 -13.67
N ALA A 96 -7.97 0.51 -12.57
CA ALA A 96 -7.78 1.96 -12.59
C ALA A 96 -6.31 2.38 -12.84
N ALA A 97 -5.35 1.65 -12.27
CA ALA A 97 -3.93 1.88 -12.50
C ALA A 97 -3.53 1.52 -13.94
N ASP A 98 -4.02 0.39 -14.46
CA ASP A 98 -3.78 -0.04 -15.85
C ASP A 98 -4.38 0.95 -16.86
N ASP A 99 -5.58 1.47 -16.60
CA ASP A 99 -6.23 2.49 -17.43
C ASP A 99 -5.40 3.78 -17.47
N LEU A 100 -4.87 4.23 -16.32
CA LEU A 100 -3.98 5.40 -16.25
C LEU A 100 -2.69 5.16 -17.03
N LYS A 101 -2.08 3.99 -16.87
CA LYS A 101 -0.85 3.60 -17.56
C LYS A 101 -1.03 3.55 -19.07
N GLN A 102 -2.12 2.95 -19.53
CA GLN A 102 -2.46 2.91 -20.94
C GLN A 102 -2.68 4.32 -21.49
N ALA A 103 -3.46 5.15 -20.80
CA ALA A 103 -3.74 6.50 -21.23
C ALA A 103 -2.47 7.37 -21.31
N TYR A 104 -1.51 7.19 -20.39
CA TYR A 104 -0.20 7.83 -20.47
C TYR A 104 0.61 7.34 -21.68
N GLY A 105 0.64 6.03 -21.92
CA GLY A 105 1.33 5.43 -23.07
C GLY A 105 0.78 5.87 -24.43
N ASP A 106 -0.51 6.23 -24.48
CA ASP A 106 -1.18 6.74 -25.68
C ASP A 106 -0.92 8.24 -25.95
N LEU A 107 -0.20 8.94 -25.06
CA LEU A 107 0.12 10.36 -25.24
C LEU A 107 1.14 10.56 -26.37
N PRO A 108 0.92 11.54 -27.27
CA PRO A 108 1.94 11.98 -28.22
C PRO A 108 3.22 12.42 -27.52
N GLY A 109 4.38 12.12 -28.11
CA GLY A 109 5.69 12.45 -27.51
C GLY A 109 5.99 13.95 -27.36
N ASP A 110 5.22 14.82 -28.01
CA ASP A 110 5.29 16.29 -27.91
C ASP A 110 4.26 16.90 -26.94
N THR A 111 3.50 16.06 -26.23
CA THR A 111 2.53 16.50 -25.22
C THR A 111 3.23 17.29 -24.10
N THR A 112 2.72 18.49 -23.82
CA THR A 112 3.20 19.31 -22.69
C THR A 112 2.63 18.78 -21.36
N GLY A 113 3.22 19.16 -20.22
CA GLY A 113 2.71 18.71 -18.92
C GLY A 113 1.24 19.07 -18.69
N ALA A 114 0.86 20.33 -18.95
CA ALA A 114 -0.52 20.78 -18.85
C ALA A 114 -1.50 20.00 -19.77
N GLN A 115 -1.07 19.65 -20.99
CA GLN A 115 -1.88 18.84 -21.90
C GLN A 115 -1.99 17.39 -21.42
N GLY A 116 -0.91 16.83 -20.88
CA GLY A 116 -0.87 15.48 -20.32
C GLY A 116 -1.86 15.34 -19.17
N VAL A 117 -1.79 16.22 -18.17
CA VAL A 117 -2.72 16.26 -17.04
C VAL A 117 -4.17 16.38 -17.51
N ALA A 118 -4.45 17.29 -18.44
CA ALA A 118 -5.80 17.47 -18.97
C ALA A 118 -6.34 16.21 -19.67
N LYS A 119 -5.48 15.47 -20.38
CA LYS A 119 -5.85 14.22 -21.08
C LYS A 119 -6.02 13.05 -20.13
N LEU A 120 -5.21 12.96 -19.08
CA LEU A 120 -5.24 11.87 -18.09
C LEU A 120 -6.23 12.11 -16.94
N LYS A 121 -6.81 13.31 -16.85
CA LYS A 121 -7.72 13.69 -15.76
C LYS A 121 -8.80 12.62 -15.44
N PRO A 122 -9.50 12.02 -16.42
CA PRO A 122 -10.50 11.00 -16.11
C PRO A 122 -9.90 9.78 -15.39
N GLN A 123 -8.72 9.32 -15.81
CA GLN A 123 -8.04 8.17 -15.24
C GLN A 123 -7.43 8.48 -13.86
N ILE A 124 -6.86 9.67 -13.70
CA ILE A 124 -6.38 10.20 -12.41
C ILE A 124 -7.53 10.24 -11.40
N GLU A 125 -8.70 10.76 -11.79
CA GLU A 125 -9.88 10.81 -10.93
C GLU A 125 -10.40 9.41 -10.61
N LYS A 126 -10.39 8.50 -11.61
CA LYS A 126 -10.80 7.12 -11.40
C LYS A 126 -9.90 6.37 -10.40
N LEU A 127 -8.59 6.59 -10.50
CA LEU A 127 -7.62 6.00 -9.56
C LEU A 127 -7.84 6.55 -8.14
N ASP A 128 -8.00 7.87 -7.98
CA ASP A 128 -8.27 8.50 -6.68
C ASP A 128 -9.53 7.94 -6.00
N GLU A 129 -10.64 7.83 -6.75
CA GLU A 129 -11.89 7.25 -6.24
C GLU A 129 -11.72 5.79 -5.81
N THR A 130 -10.98 5.01 -6.59
CA THR A 130 -10.83 3.57 -6.36
C THR A 130 -9.88 3.28 -5.20
N VAL A 131 -8.77 4.01 -5.10
CA VAL A 131 -7.85 3.97 -3.95
C VAL A 131 -8.58 4.39 -2.69
N ALA A 132 -9.36 5.47 -2.70
CA ALA A 132 -10.15 5.88 -1.53
C ALA A 132 -11.18 4.82 -1.09
N ALA A 133 -11.82 4.14 -2.05
CA ALA A 133 -12.74 3.03 -1.75
C ALA A 133 -12.01 1.81 -1.17
N ALA A 134 -10.81 1.50 -1.67
CA ALA A 134 -9.95 0.43 -1.15
C ALA A 134 -9.53 0.73 0.29
N SER A 135 -8.99 1.93 0.57
CA SER A 135 -8.60 2.36 1.92
C SER A 135 -9.78 2.32 2.90
N THR A 136 -10.96 2.75 2.47
CA THR A 136 -12.19 2.66 3.30
C THR A 136 -12.57 1.22 3.58
N GLY A 137 -12.44 0.34 2.59
CA GLY A 137 -12.72 -1.09 2.71
C GLY A 137 -11.79 -1.82 3.69
N LEU A 138 -10.51 -1.45 3.70
CA LEU A 138 -9.49 -1.96 4.62
C LEU A 138 -9.54 -1.31 6.01
N LYS A 139 -10.26 -0.19 6.14
CA LYS A 139 -10.28 0.64 7.36
C LYS A 139 -8.90 1.19 7.70
N CYS A 140 -8.20 1.70 6.69
CA CYS A 140 -6.95 2.42 6.89
C CYS A 140 -7.14 3.59 7.88
N PRO A 141 -6.13 3.90 8.71
CA PRO A 141 -6.21 4.93 9.74
C PRO A 141 -6.34 6.36 9.20
#